data_AF-A0A956WC19-F1
#
_entry.id   AF-A0A956WC19-F1
#
_cell.length_a   1.000
_cell.length_b   1.000
_cell.length_c   1.000
_cell.angle_alpha   90.00
_cell.angle_beta   90.00
_cell.angle_gamma   90.00
#
_symmetry.space_group_name_H-M   'P 1'
#
loop_
_entity.id
_entity.type
_entity.pdbx_description
1 polymer ?
#
loop_
_entity_poly.entity_id
_entity_poly.type
_entity_poly.pdbx_seq_one_letter_code
_entity_poly.pdbx_strand_id
1 'polypeptide(L)'
;MMADPRIEKWADVLTRYCVEVQPGQTVVIQGGVAAEPLLRAIYRQVVARGGYPILQPELSGLSATLIGHGSDDQLGHISPVEQFDRTTADCSIRVMAEMNTRNASAVDPARSAAY
;
A
#
# COMPACT_ATOMS: atom_id res chain seq x y z
N MET A 1 -3.62 -20.51 14.72
CA MET A 1 -3.04 -20.96 13.44
C MET A 1 -1.65 -20.36 13.33
N MET A 2 -0.60 -21.17 13.21
CA MET A 2 0.76 -20.65 12.97
C MET A 2 0.81 -19.99 11.59
N ALA A 3 1.35 -18.78 11.52
CA ALA A 3 1.57 -18.08 10.26
C ALA A 3 2.59 -18.85 9.40
N ASP A 4 2.43 -18.81 8.07
CA ASP A 4 3.36 -19.44 7.13
C ASP A 4 4.77 -18.86 7.33
N PRO A 5 5.79 -19.68 7.64
CA PRO A 5 7.13 -19.20 7.93
C PRO A 5 7.80 -18.48 6.76
N ARG A 6 7.35 -18.69 5.52
CA ARG A 6 7.83 -17.96 4.34
C ARG A 6 7.34 -16.52 4.34
N ILE A 7 6.10 -16.29 4.78
CA ILE A 7 5.51 -14.96 4.89
C ILE A 7 6.19 -14.17 6.00
N GLU A 8 6.46 -14.81 7.13
CA GLU A 8 7.21 -14.18 8.24
C GLU A 8 8.62 -13.78 7.84
N LYS A 9 9.36 -14.67 7.17
CA LYS A 9 10.70 -14.35 6.67
C LYS A 9 10.67 -13.22 5.65
N TRP A 10 9.66 -13.18 4.79
CA TRP A 10 9.54 -12.12 3.81
C TRP A 10 9.25 -10.76 4.48
N ALA A 11 8.29 -10.72 5.42
CA ALA A 11 8.02 -9.53 6.21
C ALA A 11 9.25 -9.03 6.99
N ASP A 12 10.04 -9.96 7.54
CA ASP A 12 11.30 -9.64 8.21
C ASP A 12 12.34 -9.04 7.24
N VAL A 13 12.51 -9.58 6.03
CA VAL A 13 13.40 -8.97 5.02
C VAL A 13 12.94 -7.55 4.66
N LEU A 14 11.64 -7.38 4.40
CA LEU A 14 11.09 -6.06 4.04
C LEU A 14 11.32 -5.02 5.15
N THR A 15 11.06 -5.39 6.40
CA THR A 15 11.14 -4.44 7.53
C THR A 15 12.54 -4.27 8.11
N ARG A 16 13.39 -5.30 8.08
CA ARG A 16 14.75 -5.24 8.63
C ARG A 16 15.78 -4.75 7.63
N TYR A 17 15.71 -5.25 6.40
CA TYR A 17 16.77 -5.06 5.42
C TYR A 17 16.41 -4.00 4.38
N CYS A 18 15.18 -4.03 3.84
CA CYS A 18 14.82 -3.12 2.76
C CYS A 18 14.58 -1.69 3.25
N VAL A 19 13.77 -1.52 4.31
CA VAL A 19 13.46 -0.18 4.84
C VAL A 19 14.06 0.08 6.23
N GLU A 20 14.70 -0.93 6.83
CA GLU A 20 15.40 -0.85 8.11
C GLU A 20 14.65 -0.04 9.19
N VAL A 21 13.44 -0.49 9.53
CA VAL A 21 12.55 0.21 10.48
C VAL A 21 13.24 0.48 11.81
N GLN A 22 13.23 1.75 12.21
CA GLN A 22 13.73 2.23 13.49
C GLN A 22 12.58 2.59 14.46
N PRO A 23 12.83 2.55 15.78
CA PRO A 23 11.88 3.04 16.76
C PRO A 23 11.44 4.48 16.50
N GLY A 24 10.14 4.74 16.58
CA GLY A 24 9.57 6.06 16.38
C GLY A 24 9.27 6.44 14.93
N GLN A 25 9.72 5.66 13.95
CA GLN A 25 9.41 5.91 12.54
C GLN A 25 7.98 5.54 12.20
N THR A 26 7.32 6.36 11.39
CA THR A 26 6.02 6.05 10.81
C THR A 26 6.20 5.23 9.54
N VAL A 27 5.55 4.07 9.48
CA VAL A 27 5.68 3.13 8.35
C VAL A 27 4.31 2.90 7.71
N VAL A 28 4.15 3.39 6.49
CA VAL A 28 2.95 3.16 5.70
C VAL A 28 3.01 1.79 5.05
N ILE A 29 1.95 1.00 5.20
CA ILE A 29 1.81 -0.34 4.65
C ILE A 29 0.59 -0.34 3.74
N GLN A 30 0.83 -0.45 2.44
CA GLN A 30 -0.20 -0.45 1.40
C GLN A 30 -0.28 -1.81 0.72
N GLY A 31 -1.47 -2.20 0.29
CA GLY A 31 -1.61 -3.35 -0.59
C GLY A 31 -3.02 -3.89 -0.69
N GLY A 32 -3.24 -4.67 -1.75
CA GLY A 32 -4.54 -5.28 -2.01
C GLY A 32 -4.93 -6.28 -0.92
N VAL A 33 -6.23 -6.41 -0.66
CA VAL A 33 -6.78 -7.36 0.33
C VAL A 33 -6.33 -8.81 0.12
N ALA A 34 -6.00 -9.21 -1.11
CA ALA A 34 -5.45 -10.53 -1.41
C ALA A 34 -4.09 -10.80 -0.76
N ALA A 35 -3.35 -9.76 -0.39
CA ALA A 35 -2.08 -9.85 0.34
C ALA A 35 -2.24 -9.82 1.87
N GLU A 36 -3.47 -9.94 2.39
CA GLU A 36 -3.74 -9.87 3.84
C GLU A 36 -2.72 -10.64 4.71
N PRO A 37 -2.34 -11.90 4.39
CA PRO A 37 -1.37 -12.63 5.20
C PRO A 37 -0.03 -11.92 5.35
N LEU A 38 0.48 -11.32 4.27
CA LEU A 38 1.76 -10.58 4.27
C LEU A 38 1.61 -9.21 4.92
N LEU A 39 0.52 -8.48 4.64
CA LEU A 39 0.25 -7.17 5.25
C LEU A 39 0.22 -7.27 6.78
N ARG A 40 -0.45 -8.30 7.31
CA ARG A 40 -0.47 -8.58 8.75
C ARG A 40 0.90 -8.92 9.33
N ALA A 41 1.73 -9.66 8.57
CA ALA A 41 3.08 -10.00 9.01
C ALA A 41 4.00 -8.77 9.04
N ILE A 42 3.95 -7.92 8.01
CA ILE A 42 4.68 -6.64 7.97
C ILE A 42 4.26 -5.78 9.16
N TYR A 43 2.95 -5.62 9.39
CA TYR A 43 2.44 -4.83 10.51
C TYR A 43 3.01 -5.30 11.85
N ARG A 44 3.00 -6.61 12.13
CA ARG A 44 3.59 -7.16 13.36
C ARG A 44 5.08 -6.84 13.48
N GLN A 45 5.84 -6.98 12.40
CA GLN A 45 7.28 -6.74 12.40
C GLN A 45 7.61 -5.26 12.63
N VAL A 46 6.81 -4.33 12.07
CA VAL A 46 6.96 -2.89 12.35
C VAL A 46 6.74 -2.60 13.84
N VAL A 47 5.65 -3.11 14.43
CA VAL A 47 5.38 -2.95 15.87
C VAL A 47 6.52 -3.54 16.70
N ALA A 48 6.99 -4.74 16.37
CA ALA A 48 8.08 -5.40 17.10
C ALA A 48 9.40 -4.62 17.06
N ARG A 49 9.59 -3.76 16.05
CA ARG A 49 10.76 -2.88 15.88
C ARG A 49 10.59 -1.50 16.51
N GLY A 50 9.43 -1.21 17.11
CA GLY A 50 9.12 0.07 17.72
C GLY A 50 8.69 1.16 16.74
N GLY A 51 8.41 0.81 15.48
CA GLY A 51 7.82 1.74 14.51
C GLY A 51 6.32 1.91 14.70
N TYR A 52 5.74 2.94 14.09
CA TYR A 52 4.31 3.24 14.07
C TYR A 52 3.70 2.83 12.72
N PRO A 53 3.08 1.64 12.63
CA PRO A 53 2.51 1.17 11.37
C PRO A 53 1.17 1.86 11.05
N ILE A 54 1.01 2.28 9.80
CA ILE A 54 -0.25 2.75 9.22
C ILE A 54 -0.64 1.79 8.10
N LEU A 55 -1.73 1.05 8.27
CA LEU A 55 -2.21 0.10 7.26
C LEU A 55 -3.29 0.75 6.38
N GLN A 56 -3.07 0.70 5.07
CA GLN A 56 -4.00 1.18 4.05
C GLN A 56 -4.33 0.04 3.07
N PRO A 57 -5.37 -0.77 3.33
CA PRO A 57 -5.78 -1.84 2.44
C PRO A 57 -6.47 -1.27 1.20
N GLU A 58 -6.13 -1.82 0.03
CA GLU A 58 -6.69 -1.42 -1.24
C GLU A 58 -7.74 -2.43 -1.71
N LEU A 59 -8.92 -1.93 -2.08
CA LEU A 59 -9.95 -2.73 -2.73
C LEU A 59 -9.76 -2.67 -4.24
N SER A 60 -9.86 -3.83 -4.90
CA SER A 60 -9.82 -3.90 -6.36
C SER A 60 -10.97 -3.11 -6.97
N GLY A 61 -10.71 -2.33 -8.02
CA GLY A 61 -11.76 -1.57 -8.72
C GLY A 61 -11.76 -0.08 -8.45
N LEU A 62 -11.32 0.36 -7.27
CA LEU A 62 -11.54 1.74 -6.85
C LEU A 62 -10.85 2.78 -7.75
N SER A 63 -9.58 2.55 -8.12
CA SER A 63 -8.87 3.44 -9.05
C SER A 63 -9.53 3.46 -10.43
N ALA A 64 -9.98 2.32 -10.94
CA ALA A 64 -10.68 2.26 -12.22
C ALA A 64 -12.01 3.02 -12.18
N THR A 65 -12.75 2.95 -11.07
CA THR A 65 -13.97 3.75 -10.86
C THR A 65 -13.67 5.25 -10.87
N LEU A 66 -12.63 5.69 -10.16
CA LEU A 66 -12.26 7.11 -10.12
C LEU A 66 -11.81 7.58 -11.51
N ILE A 67 -10.95 6.84 -12.19
CA ILE A 67 -10.48 7.23 -13.54
C ILE A 67 -11.63 7.22 -14.55
N GLY A 68 -12.52 6.22 -14.49
CA GLY A 68 -13.63 6.09 -15.43
C GLY A 68 -14.78 7.08 -15.21
N HIS A 69 -15.05 7.49 -13.96
CA HIS A 69 -16.26 8.26 -13.61
C HIS A 69 -16.01 9.59 -12.91
N GLY A 70 -14.78 9.87 -12.45
CA GLY A 70 -14.44 11.11 -11.74
C GLY A 70 -14.43 12.34 -12.64
N SER A 71 -14.60 13.53 -12.07
CA SER A 71 -14.29 14.77 -12.79
C SER A 71 -12.78 15.01 -12.85
N ASP A 72 -12.33 15.90 -13.73
CA ASP A 72 -10.92 16.28 -13.82
C ASP A 72 -10.41 16.88 -12.49
N ASP A 73 -11.24 17.67 -11.80
CA ASP A 73 -10.94 18.18 -10.46
C ASP A 73 -10.74 17.06 -9.43
N GLN A 74 -11.53 15.97 -9.52
CA GLN A 74 -11.39 14.81 -8.63
C GLN A 74 -10.16 13.98 -8.96
N LEU A 75 -9.78 13.88 -10.24
CA LEU A 75 -8.56 13.20 -10.68
C LEU A 75 -7.30 13.96 -10.27
N GLY A 76 -7.33 15.28 -10.35
CA GLY A 76 -6.22 16.14 -9.92
C GLY A 76 -6.14 16.39 -8.42
N HIS A 77 -7.10 15.90 -7.63
CA HIS A 77 -7.13 16.14 -6.19
C HIS A 77 -6.16 15.21 -5.45
N ILE A 78 -5.09 15.79 -4.90
CA ILE A 78 -4.18 15.08 -3.99
C ILE A 78 -4.81 15.06 -2.59
N SER A 79 -5.16 13.86 -2.11
CA SER A 79 -5.73 13.73 -0.78
C SER A 79 -4.68 14.05 0.31
N PRO A 80 -5.09 14.56 1.49
CA PRO A 80 -4.16 14.79 2.60
C PRO A 80 -3.42 13.53 3.06
N VAL A 81 -4.05 12.36 2.91
CA VAL A 81 -3.45 11.06 3.24
C VAL A 81 -2.34 10.73 2.24
N GLU A 82 -2.60 10.88 0.94
CA GLU A 82 -1.58 10.66 -0.10
C GLU A 82 -0.41 11.64 0.03
N GLN A 83 -0.69 12.89 0.39
CA GLN A 83 0.35 13.86 0.67
C GLN A 83 1.21 13.42 1.86
N PHE A 84 0.58 13.05 2.98
CA PHE A 84 1.27 12.54 4.16
C PHE A 84 2.19 11.34 3.82
N ASP A 85 1.67 10.36 3.08
CA ASP A 85 2.42 9.16 2.70
C ASP A 85 3.68 9.49 1.89
N ARG A 86 3.64 10.54 1.06
CA ARG A 86 4.74 10.96 0.19
C ARG A 86 5.73 11.92 0.85
N THR A 87 5.27 12.76 1.77
CA THR A 87 6.08 13.88 2.29
C THR A 87 6.45 13.77 3.75
N THR A 88 5.77 12.90 4.51
CA THR A 88 5.86 12.91 5.98
C THR A 88 6.12 11.54 6.57
N ALA A 89 5.64 10.46 5.95
CA ALA A 89 5.98 9.11 6.38
C ALA A 89 7.49 8.84 6.23
N ASP A 90 8.10 8.18 7.22
CA ASP A 90 9.52 7.83 7.20
C ASP A 90 9.80 6.69 6.21
N CYS A 91 8.88 5.73 6.11
CA CYS A 91 9.00 4.57 5.24
C CYS A 91 7.64 4.18 4.64
N SER A 92 7.65 3.62 3.44
CA SER A 92 6.47 2.98 2.85
C SER A 92 6.80 1.61 2.29
N ILE A 93 5.87 0.66 2.47
CA ILE A 93 5.93 -0.68 1.90
C ILE A 93 4.63 -0.91 1.15
N ARG A 94 4.72 -1.09 -0.17
CA ARG A 94 3.57 -1.41 -1.02
C ARG A 94 3.63 -2.84 -1.52
N VAL A 95 2.60 -3.63 -1.20
CA VAL A 95 2.43 -4.99 -1.71
C VAL A 95 1.46 -4.97 -2.87
N MET A 96 2.00 -5.08 -4.08
CA MET A 96 1.21 -5.19 -5.30
C MET A 96 0.52 -6.55 -5.35
N ALA A 97 -0.76 -6.58 -5.02
CA ALA A 97 -1.58 -7.78 -5.05
C ALA A 97 -2.94 -7.46 -5.66
N GLU A 98 -2.98 -7.44 -6.99
CA GLU A 98 -4.21 -7.24 -7.73
C GLU A 98 -4.96 -8.56 -7.91
N MET A 99 -6.25 -8.55 -7.56
CA MET A 99 -7.14 -9.66 -7.91
C MET A 99 -7.61 -9.60 -9.37
N ASN A 100 -7.46 -8.46 -10.04
CA ASN A 100 -7.89 -8.28 -11.42
C ASN A 100 -6.91 -7.38 -12.20
N THR A 101 -5.97 -8.01 -12.91
CA THR A 101 -4.95 -7.33 -13.73
C THR A 101 -5.51 -6.70 -15.02
N ARG A 102 -6.80 -6.95 -15.35
CA ARG A 102 -7.47 -6.36 -16.53
C ARG A 102 -8.19 -5.05 -16.22
N ASN A 103 -8.18 -4.59 -14.97
CA ASN A 103 -8.88 -3.36 -14.57
C ASN A 103 -8.41 -2.12 -15.34
N ALA A 104 -7.12 -2.06 -15.71
CA ALA A 104 -6.57 -0.96 -16.47
C ALA A 104 -6.91 -1.01 -17.98
N SER A 105 -7.37 -2.16 -18.50
CA SER A 105 -7.58 -2.36 -19.94
C SER A 105 -8.84 -1.67 -20.49
N ALA A 106 -9.78 -1.27 -19.62
CA ALA A 106 -11.04 -0.63 -20.00
C ALA A 106 -11.04 0.90 -19.77
N VAL A 107 -9.91 1.46 -19.31
CA VAL A 107 -9.80 2.86 -18.91
C VAL A 107 -9.20 3.69 -20.05
N ASP A 108 -9.75 4.89 -20.28
CA ASP A 108 -9.22 5.84 -21.28
C ASP A 108 -7.75 6.18 -20.95
N PRO A 109 -6.79 5.93 -21.88
CA PRO A 109 -5.37 6.21 -21.66
C PRO A 109 -5.06 7.66 -21.30
N ALA A 110 -5.81 8.62 -21.84
CA ALA A 110 -5.60 10.05 -21.56
C ALA A 110 -5.97 10.38 -20.10
N ARG A 111 -7.04 9.78 -19.60
CA ARG A 111 -7.49 9.95 -18.20
C ARG A 111 -6.60 9.18 -17.23
N SER A 112 -6.09 8.02 -17.63
CA SER A 112 -5.10 7.27 -16.84
C SER A 112 -3.75 7.98 -16.71
N ALA A 113 -3.37 8.82 -17.68
CA ALA A 113 -2.13 9.60 -17.61
C ALA A 113 -2.25 10.87 -16.75
N ALA A 114 -3.47 11.34 -16.53
CA ALA A 114 -3.76 12.50 -15.67
C ALA A 114 -3.87 12.14 -14.17
N TYR A 115 -3.97 10.84 -13.86
CA TYR A 115 -3.98 10.25 -12.52
C TYR A 115 -2.60 9.72 -12.14
#